data_AF-A0A5C7N2T3-F1
#
_entry.id   AF-A0A5C7N2T3-F1
#
_cell.length_a   1.000
_cell.length_b   1.000
_cell.length_c   1.000
_cell.angle_alpha   90.00
_cell.angle_beta   90.00
_cell.angle_gamma   90.00
#
_symmetry.space_group_name_H-M   'P 1'
#
loop_
_entity.id
_entity.type
_entity.pdbx_description
1 polymer ?
#
loop_
_entity_poly.entity_id
_entity_poly.type
_entity_poly.pdbx_seq_one_letter_code
_entity_poly.pdbx_strand_id
1 'polypeptide(L)'
;MKQKFFYFLLALLVPVLAFAQGGAVQNASIPKDAPVNVRMTDFKNNELPNEIVIFRSFANGREYQGLTDSTGRFSIRLPSGDKYELFILGFKDSTSYNVLDIPALTGNSYYKNPFKIDIQFLPAKSFVLEDCNFETGKADLLPEAFPVLDELVAYLNRKDDERIEIQGHTDNVGTAKSNQVLSENRANTVRNYLISKGIDPNRLTAKGYGFSVPVADNKTAEGRAQNRRTEVKILE
;
A
#
# COMPACT_ATOMS: atom_id res chain seq x y z
N MET A 1 -3.31 -8.81 -20.52
CA MET A 1 -4.29 -9.13 -19.46
C MET A 1 -3.57 -8.94 -18.13
N LYS A 2 -3.83 -7.87 -17.38
CA LYS A 2 -3.21 -7.64 -16.06
C LYS A 2 -4.03 -8.44 -15.03
N GLN A 3 -3.49 -9.51 -14.47
CA GLN A 3 -4.11 -10.17 -13.32
C GLN A 3 -3.99 -9.24 -12.11
N LYS A 4 -5.13 -8.72 -11.62
CA LYS A 4 -5.22 -8.02 -10.34
C LYS A 4 -5.21 -9.10 -9.24
N PHE A 5 -4.15 -9.18 -8.44
CA PHE A 5 -4.13 -10.02 -7.23
C PHE A 5 -4.55 -9.17 -6.03
N PHE A 6 -5.60 -9.60 -5.32
CA PHE A 6 -6.00 -9.04 -4.02
C PHE A 6 -5.08 -9.63 -2.94
N TYR A 7 -4.37 -8.79 -2.19
CA TYR A 7 -3.47 -9.21 -1.12
C TYR A 7 -4.11 -8.90 0.24
N PHE A 8 -4.38 -9.93 1.04
CA PHE A 8 -4.79 -9.77 2.45
C PHE A 8 -3.54 -9.71 3.33
N LEU A 9 -3.34 -8.59 4.03
CA LEU A 9 -2.25 -8.41 4.99
C LEU A 9 -2.64 -9.08 6.33
N LEU A 10 -2.05 -10.22 6.67
CA LEU A 10 -2.15 -10.81 8.01
C LEU A 10 -0.85 -10.54 8.78
N ALA A 11 -0.86 -9.55 9.66
CA ALA A 11 0.26 -9.25 10.54
C ALA A 11 0.24 -10.17 11.78
N LEU A 12 1.18 -11.12 11.86
CA LEU A 12 1.47 -11.88 13.07
C LEU A 12 2.81 -11.42 13.64
N LEU A 13 2.76 -10.62 14.70
CA LEU A 13 3.91 -10.23 15.53
C LEU A 13 4.20 -11.35 16.54
N VAL A 14 5.38 -11.98 16.45
CA VAL A 14 5.88 -12.91 17.47
C VAL A 14 6.95 -12.18 18.30
N PRO A 15 6.82 -12.12 19.65
CA PRO A 15 7.84 -11.49 20.49
C PRO A 15 9.04 -12.44 20.67
N VAL A 16 10.26 -11.93 20.48
CA VAL A 16 11.49 -12.65 20.78
C VAL A 16 11.88 -12.37 22.24
N LEU A 17 11.77 -13.39 23.09
CA LEU A 17 12.33 -13.39 24.45
C LEU A 17 13.81 -13.78 24.37
N ALA A 18 14.69 -12.91 24.86
CA ALA A 18 16.12 -13.19 25.00
C ALA A 18 16.42 -13.79 26.39
N PHE A 19 16.98 -15.00 26.40
CA PHE A 19 17.71 -15.53 27.56
C PHE A 19 19.21 -15.50 27.24
N ALA A 20 19.99 -14.87 28.12
CA ALA A 20 21.45 -14.93 28.09
C ALA A 20 21.92 -15.95 29.13
N GLN A 21 22.60 -17.01 28.70
CA GLN A 21 23.52 -17.78 29.54
C GLN A 21 24.76 -18.15 28.74
N GLY A 22 25.93 -17.92 29.36
CA GLY A 22 27.23 -18.25 28.82
C GLY A 22 27.46 -19.76 28.75
N GLY A 23 27.81 -20.23 27.57
CA GLY A 23 28.24 -21.60 27.27
C GLY A 23 29.14 -21.56 26.03
N ALA A 24 30.06 -22.52 25.94
CA ALA A 24 31.11 -22.62 24.91
C ALA A 24 30.62 -22.29 23.49
N VAL A 25 31.47 -21.58 22.72
CA VAL A 25 31.25 -21.27 21.29
C VAL A 25 31.17 -22.58 20.51
N GLN A 26 29.99 -23.19 20.45
CA GLN A 26 29.67 -24.20 19.46
C GLN A 26 29.74 -23.53 18.09
N ASN A 27 30.42 -24.18 17.14
CA ASN A 27 30.59 -23.75 15.75
C ASN A 27 29.35 -23.01 15.24
N ALA A 28 29.40 -21.68 15.20
CA ALA A 28 28.31 -20.88 14.68
C ALA A 28 28.13 -21.28 13.21
N SER A 29 26.97 -21.86 12.88
CA SER A 29 26.64 -22.21 11.50
C SER A 29 26.74 -20.95 10.63
N ILE A 30 27.59 -21.00 9.61
CA ILE A 30 27.80 -19.88 8.69
C ILE A 30 26.44 -19.53 8.04
N PRO A 31 25.97 -18.27 8.13
CA PRO A 31 24.72 -17.87 7.49
C PRO A 31 24.78 -18.14 5.99
N LYS A 32 23.80 -18.91 5.48
CA LYS A 32 23.68 -19.24 4.05
C LYS A 32 22.81 -18.25 3.28
N ASP A 33 22.02 -17.45 3.98
CA ASP A 33 21.18 -16.44 3.36
C ASP A 33 22.01 -15.20 2.98
N ALA A 34 21.72 -14.66 1.81
CA ALA A 34 22.33 -13.45 1.29
C ALA A 34 21.81 -12.22 2.04
N PRO A 35 22.69 -11.38 2.61
CA PRO A 35 22.29 -10.08 3.10
C PRO A 35 21.97 -9.16 1.92
N VAL A 36 20.81 -8.53 1.96
CA VAL A 36 20.33 -7.57 0.95
C VAL A 36 20.01 -6.27 1.65
N ASN A 37 20.61 -5.18 1.18
CA ASN A 37 20.36 -3.82 1.62
C ASN A 37 19.58 -3.09 0.53
N VAL A 38 18.43 -2.54 0.91
CA VAL A 38 17.55 -1.79 0.00
C VAL A 38 17.54 -0.33 0.41
N ARG A 39 17.56 0.53 -0.59
CA ARG A 39 17.28 1.96 -0.45
C ARG A 39 16.21 2.37 -1.46
N MET A 40 15.21 3.12 -1.02
CA MET A 40 14.13 3.62 -1.84
C MET A 40 14.11 5.14 -1.85
N THR A 41 14.10 5.72 -3.05
CA THR A 41 13.94 7.16 -3.24
C THR A 41 12.92 7.46 -4.32
N ASP A 42 12.44 8.70 -4.36
CA ASP A 42 11.84 9.24 -5.58
C ASP A 42 12.91 9.56 -6.64
N PHE A 43 12.48 10.02 -7.81
CA PHE A 43 13.38 10.42 -8.91
C PHE A 43 14.16 11.72 -8.63
N LYS A 44 13.87 12.41 -7.53
CA LYS A 44 14.59 13.60 -7.02
C LYS A 44 15.56 13.24 -5.89
N ASN A 45 15.70 11.95 -5.54
CA ASN A 45 16.48 11.41 -4.43
C ASN A 45 15.94 11.76 -3.03
N ASN A 46 14.67 12.12 -2.90
CA ASN A 46 14.01 12.16 -1.60
C ASN A 46 13.78 10.72 -1.12
N GLU A 47 14.15 10.42 0.13
CA GLU A 47 13.97 9.07 0.71
C GLU A 47 12.48 8.76 0.87
N LEU A 48 12.09 7.50 0.60
CA LEU A 48 10.71 7.04 0.70
C LEU A 48 10.52 6.13 1.92
N PRO A 49 10.05 6.66 3.07
CA PRO A 49 9.76 5.86 4.24
C PRO A 49 8.46 5.04 4.07
N ASN A 50 8.30 4.03 4.92
CA ASN A 50 7.09 3.23 5.05
C ASN A 50 6.65 2.52 3.75
N GLU A 51 7.59 2.24 2.85
CA GLU A 51 7.36 1.47 1.63
C GLU A 51 7.62 -0.02 1.85
N ILE A 52 6.77 -0.86 1.28
CA ILE A 52 6.93 -2.32 1.34
C ILE A 52 7.48 -2.81 0.01
N VAL A 53 8.60 -3.53 0.08
CA VAL A 53 9.18 -4.28 -1.03
C VAL A 53 9.02 -5.76 -0.76
N ILE A 54 8.43 -6.48 -1.71
CA ILE A 54 8.20 -7.92 -1.68
C ILE A 54 9.20 -8.60 -2.61
N PHE A 55 9.89 -9.61 -2.10
CA PHE A 55 10.78 -10.49 -2.86
C PHE A 55 10.11 -11.86 -2.98
N ARG A 56 9.63 -12.21 -4.18
CA ARG A 56 9.00 -13.50 -4.44
C ARG A 56 10.00 -14.46 -5.06
N SER A 57 10.27 -15.57 -4.37
CA SER A 57 11.11 -16.68 -4.84
C SER A 57 10.55 -17.28 -6.13
N PHE A 58 11.40 -17.44 -7.14
CA PHE A 58 11.06 -18.19 -8.36
C PHE A 58 11.00 -19.70 -8.08
N ALA A 59 11.83 -20.21 -7.17
CA ALA A 59 11.90 -21.65 -6.88
C ALA A 59 10.64 -22.19 -6.20
N ASN A 60 10.01 -21.42 -5.30
CA ASN A 60 8.90 -21.92 -4.48
C ASN A 60 7.75 -20.92 -4.26
N GLY A 61 7.82 -19.72 -4.82
CA GLY A 61 6.78 -18.70 -4.69
C GLY A 61 6.68 -18.05 -3.31
N ARG A 62 7.56 -18.40 -2.36
CA ARG A 62 7.59 -17.79 -1.02
C ARG A 62 7.98 -16.31 -1.14
N GLU A 63 7.30 -15.50 -0.35
CA GLU A 63 7.53 -14.07 -0.29
C GLU A 63 8.30 -13.68 0.98
N TYR A 64 9.20 -12.73 0.80
CA TYR A 64 9.92 -12.04 1.87
C TYR A 64 9.66 -10.55 1.72
N GLN A 65 9.43 -9.85 2.83
CA GLN A 65 9.02 -8.45 2.78
C GLN A 65 9.94 -7.59 3.65
N GLY A 66 10.24 -6.39 3.16
CA GLY A 66 10.91 -5.36 3.94
C GLY A 66 10.11 -4.07 3.91
N LEU A 67 10.09 -3.37 5.04
CA LEU A 67 9.49 -2.05 5.21
C LEU A 67 10.62 -1.02 5.33
N THR A 68 10.61 0.03 4.53
CA THR A 68 11.60 1.09 4.65
C THR A 68 11.41 1.92 5.91
N ASP A 69 12.51 2.22 6.59
CA ASP A 69 12.55 3.12 7.73
C ASP A 69 12.45 4.60 7.31
N SER A 70 12.54 5.51 8.29
CA SER A 70 12.55 6.98 8.07
C SER A 70 13.64 7.48 7.10
N THR A 71 14.65 6.67 6.81
CA THR A 71 15.74 6.99 5.87
C THR A 71 15.58 6.31 4.51
N GLY A 72 14.41 5.72 4.25
CA GLY A 72 14.10 5.02 3.00
C GLY A 72 14.80 3.67 2.88
N ARG A 73 15.24 3.04 3.98
CA ARG A 73 16.12 1.87 3.93
C ARG A 73 15.62 0.70 4.76
N PHE A 74 16.04 -0.50 4.38
CA PHE A 74 15.98 -1.69 5.23
C PHE A 74 17.03 -2.71 4.81
N SER A 75 17.22 -3.72 5.66
CA SER A 75 18.04 -4.90 5.37
C SER A 75 17.22 -6.17 5.57
N ILE A 76 17.40 -7.14 4.67
CA ILE A 76 16.75 -8.45 4.72
C ILE A 76 17.75 -9.56 4.39
N ARG A 77 17.45 -10.79 4.79
CA ARG A 77 18.20 -11.98 4.38
C ARG A 77 17.34 -12.87 3.48
N LEU A 78 17.87 -13.24 2.31
CA LEU A 78 17.19 -14.08 1.34
C LEU A 78 17.95 -15.38 1.10
N PRO A 79 17.28 -16.55 1.00
CA PRO A 79 17.95 -17.81 0.69
C PRO A 79 18.79 -17.77 -0.59
N SER A 80 19.94 -18.45 -0.56
CA SER A 80 20.85 -18.58 -1.69
C SER A 80 20.34 -19.53 -2.77
N GLY A 81 20.79 -19.34 -4.01
CA GLY A 81 20.55 -20.26 -5.12
C GLY A 81 19.20 -20.09 -5.79
N ASP A 82 18.67 -18.87 -5.78
CA ASP A 82 17.35 -18.55 -6.31
C ASP A 82 17.31 -17.15 -6.92
N LYS A 83 16.29 -16.91 -7.73
CA LYS A 83 15.93 -15.59 -8.25
C LYS A 83 14.71 -15.08 -7.51
N TYR A 84 14.65 -13.78 -7.31
CA TYR A 84 13.55 -13.12 -6.63
C TYR A 84 12.96 -12.03 -7.51
N GLU A 85 11.67 -12.10 -7.80
CA GLU A 85 10.95 -10.96 -8.40
C GLU A 85 10.65 -9.94 -7.32
N LEU A 86 11.00 -8.68 -7.58
CA LEU A 86 10.75 -7.57 -6.67
C LEU A 86 9.44 -6.87 -7.04
N PHE A 87 8.57 -6.72 -6.06
CA PHE A 87 7.36 -5.91 -6.18
C PHE A 87 7.36 -4.79 -5.13
N ILE A 88 6.86 -3.62 -5.51
CA ILE A 88 6.60 -2.51 -4.59
C ILE A 88 5.09 -2.49 -4.31
N LEU A 89 4.69 -2.56 -3.04
CA LEU A 89 3.29 -2.62 -2.64
C LEU A 89 2.66 -1.23 -2.50
N GLY A 90 1.64 -0.96 -3.31
CA GLY A 90 0.82 0.25 -3.25
C GLY A 90 -0.38 0.09 -2.30
N PHE A 91 -1.44 0.87 -2.54
CA PHE A 91 -2.68 0.81 -1.76
C PHE A 91 -3.56 -0.40 -2.14
N LYS A 92 -3.69 -0.70 -3.43
CA LYS A 92 -4.46 -1.87 -3.95
C LYS A 92 -3.74 -2.63 -5.06
N ASP A 93 -2.52 -2.23 -5.36
CA ASP A 93 -1.75 -2.76 -6.46
C ASP A 93 -0.31 -3.05 -6.03
N SER A 94 0.42 -3.67 -6.94
CA SER A 94 1.85 -3.88 -6.80
C SER A 94 2.52 -3.58 -8.13
N THR A 95 3.70 -2.99 -8.06
CA THR A 95 4.51 -2.68 -9.23
C THR A 95 5.71 -3.63 -9.27
N SER A 96 5.79 -4.48 -10.30
CA SER A 96 7.00 -5.26 -10.56
C SER A 96 8.14 -4.30 -10.92
N TYR A 97 9.29 -4.48 -10.27
CA TYR A 97 10.43 -3.56 -10.39
C TYR A 97 11.60 -4.22 -11.13
N ASN A 98 12.15 -5.30 -10.59
CA ASN A 98 13.30 -5.99 -11.15
C ASN A 98 13.37 -7.44 -10.64
N VAL A 99 14.30 -8.23 -11.16
CA VAL A 99 14.65 -9.56 -10.65
C VAL A 99 16.04 -9.50 -10.02
N LEU A 100 16.16 -9.98 -8.79
CA LEU A 100 17.42 -10.16 -8.08
C LEU A 100 17.87 -11.62 -8.20
N ASP A 101 19.09 -11.84 -8.68
CA ASP A 101 19.72 -13.17 -8.70
C ASP A 101 20.63 -13.34 -7.48
N ILE A 102 20.32 -14.34 -6.64
CA ILE A 102 21.16 -14.72 -5.51
C ILE A 102 21.84 -16.06 -5.84
N PRO A 103 23.13 -16.08 -6.17
CA PRO A 103 23.82 -17.29 -6.64
C PRO A 103 23.98 -18.31 -5.52
N ALA A 104 23.90 -19.61 -5.84
CA ALA A 104 24.07 -20.66 -4.84
C ALA A 104 25.48 -20.63 -4.21
N LEU A 105 25.56 -20.91 -2.91
CA LEU A 105 26.82 -21.08 -2.21
C LEU A 105 27.27 -22.55 -2.24
N THR A 106 28.58 -22.79 -2.42
CA THR A 106 29.18 -24.13 -2.35
C THR A 106 30.09 -24.26 -1.13
N GLY A 107 30.09 -25.45 -0.52
CA GLY A 107 30.93 -25.76 0.65
C GLY A 107 30.75 -24.75 1.80
N ASN A 108 31.87 -24.24 2.31
CA ASN A 108 31.91 -23.27 3.42
C ASN A 108 31.87 -21.80 2.95
N SER A 109 31.53 -21.55 1.68
CA SER A 109 31.39 -20.19 1.15
C SER A 109 30.26 -19.43 1.83
N TYR A 110 30.40 -18.10 1.84
CA TYR A 110 29.43 -17.13 2.36
C TYR A 110 29.51 -15.82 1.59
N TYR A 111 28.45 -15.00 1.67
CA TYR A 111 28.44 -13.67 1.08
C TYR A 111 29.23 -12.70 1.96
N LYS A 112 30.34 -12.19 1.43
CA LYS A 112 31.19 -11.22 2.14
C LYS A 112 30.55 -9.83 2.24
N ASN A 113 29.85 -9.42 1.17
CA ASN A 113 29.22 -8.11 1.05
C ASN A 113 27.72 -8.26 0.82
N PRO A 114 26.90 -7.30 1.30
CA PRO A 114 25.49 -7.28 0.97
C PRO A 114 25.25 -6.95 -0.50
N PHE A 115 24.21 -7.56 -1.06
CA PHE A 115 23.63 -7.09 -2.32
C PHE A 115 22.97 -5.74 -2.04
N LYS A 116 23.26 -4.74 -2.88
CA LYS A 116 22.69 -3.39 -2.75
C LYS A 116 21.67 -3.18 -3.85
N ILE A 117 20.48 -2.73 -3.47
CA ILE A 117 19.39 -2.45 -4.40
C ILE A 117 18.93 -1.02 -4.15
N ASP A 118 19.18 -0.16 -5.13
CA ASP A 118 18.64 1.19 -5.16
C ASP A 118 17.38 1.20 -6.03
N ILE A 119 16.25 1.55 -5.41
CA ILE A 119 14.94 1.60 -6.03
C ILE A 119 14.53 3.06 -6.18
N GLN A 120 14.28 3.48 -7.42
CA GLN A 120 13.63 4.76 -7.71
C GLN A 120 12.16 4.51 -8.05
N PHE A 121 11.26 5.10 -7.27
CA PHE A 121 9.82 4.86 -7.39
C PHE A 121 9.02 6.15 -7.17
N LEU A 122 7.87 6.28 -7.82
CA LEU A 122 6.95 7.37 -7.58
C LEU A 122 5.59 6.80 -7.15
N PRO A 123 5.26 6.85 -5.85
CA PRO A 123 3.96 6.39 -5.36
C PRO A 123 2.80 7.14 -6.03
N ALA A 124 1.69 6.42 -6.25
CA ALA A 124 0.47 7.04 -6.72
C ALA A 124 -0.06 8.02 -5.67
N LYS A 125 -0.48 9.20 -6.12
CA LYS A 125 -1.03 10.26 -5.25
C LYS A 125 -2.55 10.37 -5.28
N SER A 126 -3.21 9.54 -6.09
CA SER A 126 -4.68 9.50 -6.16
C SER A 126 -5.15 8.08 -6.39
N PHE A 127 -6.23 7.71 -5.71
CA PHE A 127 -6.84 6.39 -5.74
C PHE A 127 -8.35 6.51 -5.88
N VAL A 128 -8.94 5.74 -6.78
CA VAL A 128 -10.39 5.53 -6.79
C VAL A 128 -10.70 4.39 -5.83
N LEU A 129 -11.60 4.61 -4.88
CA LEU A 129 -12.08 3.57 -3.99
C LEU A 129 -13.12 2.70 -4.72
N GLU A 130 -12.62 1.79 -5.56
CA GLU A 130 -13.44 0.75 -6.18
C GLU A 130 -14.28 0.04 -5.08
N ASP A 131 -15.57 -0.14 -5.34
CA ASP A 131 -16.55 -0.76 -4.42
C ASP A 131 -16.96 0.06 -3.17
N CYS A 132 -16.50 1.31 -3.05
CA CYS A 132 -17.00 2.23 -2.02
C CYS A 132 -18.38 2.80 -2.38
N ASN A 133 -19.40 1.95 -2.32
CA ASN A 133 -20.77 2.27 -2.71
C ASN A 133 -21.63 2.76 -1.54
N PHE A 134 -22.70 3.49 -1.88
CA PHE A 134 -23.67 4.05 -0.94
C PHE A 134 -25.10 3.68 -1.33
N GLU A 135 -26.01 3.66 -0.36
CA GLU A 135 -27.44 3.57 -0.66
C GLU A 135 -27.90 4.69 -1.60
N THR A 136 -28.83 4.38 -2.51
CA THR A 136 -29.33 5.33 -3.52
C THR A 136 -29.88 6.59 -2.87
N GLY A 137 -29.35 7.75 -3.27
CA GLY A 137 -29.76 9.06 -2.74
C GLY A 137 -29.32 9.33 -1.29
N LYS A 138 -28.55 8.43 -0.67
CA LYS A 138 -28.07 8.56 0.70
C LYS A 138 -26.54 8.59 0.77
N ALA A 139 -26.06 8.86 1.98
CA ALA A 139 -24.65 8.83 2.36
C ALA A 139 -24.30 7.66 3.29
N ASP A 140 -25.19 6.67 3.42
CA ASP A 140 -24.95 5.43 4.16
C ASP A 140 -24.11 4.48 3.30
N LEU A 141 -23.01 3.99 3.86
CA LEU A 141 -22.12 3.01 3.21
C LEU A 141 -22.81 1.65 3.11
N LEU A 142 -22.68 1.00 1.96
CA LEU A 142 -23.11 -0.39 1.81
C LEU A 142 -22.05 -1.36 2.38
N PRO A 143 -22.44 -2.58 2.80
CA PRO A 143 -21.52 -3.56 3.38
C PRO A 143 -20.27 -3.84 2.55
N GLU A 144 -20.39 -3.84 1.22
CA GLU A 144 -19.29 -4.04 0.27
C GLU A 144 -18.23 -2.93 0.28
N ALA A 145 -18.53 -1.76 0.85
CA ALA A 145 -17.56 -0.67 0.96
C ALA A 145 -16.54 -0.90 2.07
N PHE A 146 -16.89 -1.66 3.12
CA PHE A 146 -16.02 -1.81 4.29
C PHE A 146 -14.67 -2.47 4.00
N PRO A 147 -14.57 -3.52 3.16
CA PRO A 147 -13.27 -4.11 2.79
C PRO A 147 -12.28 -3.11 2.20
N VAL A 148 -12.69 -2.30 1.21
CA VAL A 148 -11.78 -1.30 0.60
C VAL A 148 -11.43 -0.17 1.57
N LEU A 149 -12.33 0.16 2.49
CA LEU A 149 -12.05 1.15 3.53
C LEU A 149 -11.12 0.60 4.62
N ASP A 150 -11.20 -0.69 4.95
CA ASP A 150 -10.27 -1.35 5.87
C ASP A 150 -8.87 -1.48 5.25
N GLU A 151 -8.78 -1.75 3.95
CA GLU A 151 -7.52 -1.64 3.20
C GLU A 151 -6.94 -0.22 3.30
N LEU A 152 -7.80 0.82 3.20
CA LEU A 152 -7.35 2.21 3.27
C LEU A 152 -6.84 2.56 4.67
N VAL A 153 -7.49 2.04 5.71
CA VAL A 153 -6.99 2.14 7.09
C VAL A 153 -5.61 1.49 7.22
N ALA A 154 -5.43 0.28 6.69
CA ALA A 154 -4.13 -0.41 6.73
C ALA A 154 -3.04 0.40 6.00
N TYR A 155 -3.37 0.97 4.84
CA TYR A 155 -2.48 1.85 4.10
C TYR A 155 -2.11 3.10 4.90
N LEU A 156 -3.08 3.81 5.49
CA LEU A 156 -2.83 5.04 6.25
C LEU A 156 -2.12 4.81 7.59
N ASN A 157 -2.27 3.63 8.18
CA ASN A 157 -1.50 3.21 9.36
C ASN A 157 -0.05 2.92 9.01
N ARG A 158 0.21 2.36 7.81
CA ARG A 158 1.57 2.19 7.29
C ARG A 158 2.18 3.54 6.94
N LYS A 159 1.46 4.36 6.19
CA LYS A 159 1.86 5.69 5.73
C LYS A 159 1.47 6.75 6.73
N ASP A 160 1.99 6.66 7.95
CA ASP A 160 1.56 7.46 9.10
C ASP A 160 1.82 8.97 8.97
N ASP A 161 2.70 9.35 8.05
CA ASP A 161 3.07 10.72 7.68
C ASP A 161 2.16 11.35 6.60
N GLU A 162 1.39 10.56 5.87
CA GLU A 162 0.56 11.06 4.77
C GLU A 162 -0.74 11.71 5.25
N ARG A 163 -1.12 12.83 4.63
CA ARG A 163 -2.44 13.46 4.79
C ARG A 163 -3.24 13.23 3.52
N ILE A 164 -4.55 13.04 3.63
CA ILE A 164 -5.41 12.77 2.48
C ILE A 164 -6.62 13.71 2.38
N GLU A 165 -7.07 13.93 1.16
CA GLU A 165 -8.38 14.47 0.83
C GLU A 165 -9.27 13.36 0.26
N ILE A 166 -10.41 13.14 0.91
CA ILE A 166 -11.47 12.23 0.47
C ILE A 166 -12.45 13.05 -0.37
N GLN A 167 -12.63 12.64 -1.62
CA GLN A 167 -13.39 13.36 -2.62
C GLN A 167 -14.66 12.59 -2.97
N GLY A 168 -15.82 13.19 -2.72
CA GLY A 168 -17.11 12.64 -3.14
C GLY A 168 -17.54 13.20 -4.49
N HIS A 169 -18.02 12.33 -5.38
CA HIS A 169 -18.56 12.71 -6.68
C HIS A 169 -19.94 12.09 -6.92
N THR A 170 -20.77 12.78 -7.71
CA THR A 170 -22.08 12.32 -8.16
C THR A 170 -22.16 12.28 -9.68
N ASP A 171 -23.20 11.65 -10.20
CA ASP A 171 -23.64 11.92 -11.57
C ASP A 171 -24.42 13.25 -11.64
N ASN A 172 -24.85 13.62 -12.85
CA ASN A 172 -25.57 14.87 -13.10
C ASN A 172 -27.09 14.80 -12.85
N VAL A 173 -27.62 13.76 -12.21
CA VAL A 173 -29.05 13.64 -11.94
C VAL A 173 -29.42 14.49 -10.71
N GLY A 174 -30.41 15.36 -10.85
CA GLY A 174 -30.85 16.28 -9.79
C GLY A 174 -30.18 17.65 -9.86
N THR A 175 -30.31 18.45 -8.80
CA THR A 175 -29.80 19.84 -8.78
C THR A 175 -28.33 19.91 -8.38
N ALA A 176 -27.63 20.98 -8.78
CA ALA A 176 -26.26 21.23 -8.34
C ALA A 176 -26.14 21.27 -6.80
N LYS A 177 -27.07 21.97 -6.13
CA LYS A 177 -27.08 22.09 -4.67
C LYS A 177 -27.28 20.73 -3.98
N SER A 178 -28.22 19.91 -4.45
CA SER A 178 -28.46 18.59 -3.86
C SER A 178 -27.27 17.65 -4.07
N ASN A 179 -26.64 17.67 -5.25
CA ASN A 179 -25.48 16.85 -5.53
C ASN A 179 -24.24 17.29 -4.75
N GLN A 180 -24.05 18.60 -4.57
CA GLN A 180 -22.99 19.13 -3.71
C GLN A 180 -23.12 18.58 -2.29
N VAL A 181 -24.29 18.77 -1.66
CA VAL A 181 -24.56 18.27 -0.29
C VAL A 181 -24.42 16.75 -0.20
N LEU A 182 -24.93 16.00 -1.18
CA LEU A 182 -24.81 14.54 -1.19
C LEU A 182 -23.34 14.10 -1.24
N SER A 183 -22.55 14.71 -2.12
CA SER A 183 -21.13 14.38 -2.26
C SER A 183 -20.31 14.73 -1.01
N GLU A 184 -20.61 15.85 -0.35
CA GLU A 184 -19.99 16.26 0.91
C GLU A 184 -20.33 15.27 2.03
N ASN A 185 -21.61 14.88 2.14
CA ASN A 185 -22.04 13.91 3.14
C ASN A 185 -21.35 12.57 2.94
N ARG A 186 -21.24 12.08 1.69
CA ARG A 186 -20.53 10.82 1.37
C ARG A 186 -19.05 10.86 1.73
N ALA A 187 -18.36 11.94 1.39
CA ALA A 187 -16.96 12.12 1.77
C ALA A 187 -16.79 12.16 3.30
N ASN A 188 -17.72 12.82 4.00
CA ASN A 188 -17.74 12.85 5.47
C ASN A 188 -18.03 11.48 6.10
N THR A 189 -18.93 10.67 5.51
CA THR A 189 -19.17 9.30 5.99
C THR A 189 -17.90 8.47 5.94
N VAL A 190 -17.17 8.51 4.81
CA VAL A 190 -15.89 7.80 4.65
C VAL A 190 -14.85 8.33 5.65
N ARG A 191 -14.72 9.65 5.80
CA ARG A 191 -13.84 10.26 6.81
C ARG A 191 -14.15 9.77 8.22
N ASN A 192 -15.43 9.78 8.60
CA ASN A 192 -15.86 9.34 9.93
C ASN A 192 -15.62 7.85 10.14
N TYR A 193 -15.75 7.03 9.10
CA TYR A 193 -15.37 5.63 9.15
C TYR A 193 -13.89 5.47 9.48
N LEU A 194 -13.00 6.16 8.75
CA LEU A 194 -11.55 6.10 8.98
C LEU A 194 -11.17 6.59 10.39
N ILE A 195 -11.82 7.66 10.88
CA ILE A 195 -11.65 8.15 12.25
C ILE A 195 -12.07 7.09 13.26
N SER A 196 -13.21 6.42 13.06
CA SER A 196 -13.68 5.38 13.96
C SER A 196 -12.76 4.16 14.00
N LYS A 197 -11.94 3.98 12.95
CA LYS A 197 -10.87 2.97 12.86
C LYS A 197 -9.52 3.44 13.40
N GLY A 198 -9.45 4.66 13.95
CA GLY A 198 -8.28 5.18 14.66
C GLY A 198 -7.37 6.11 13.88
N ILE A 199 -7.72 6.49 12.64
CA ILE A 199 -6.93 7.46 11.87
C ILE A 199 -7.13 8.87 12.44
N ASP A 200 -6.04 9.60 12.66
CA ASP A 200 -6.08 10.97 13.17
C ASP A 200 -6.93 11.89 12.26
N PRO A 201 -7.99 12.54 12.80
CA PRO A 201 -8.81 13.49 12.04
C PRO A 201 -8.03 14.61 11.33
N ASN A 202 -6.86 15.02 11.85
CA ASN A 202 -6.02 16.06 11.24
C ASN A 202 -5.35 15.62 9.93
N ARG A 203 -5.27 14.30 9.72
CA ARG A 203 -4.77 13.70 8.47
C ARG A 203 -5.86 13.59 7.40
N LEU A 204 -7.13 13.90 7.73
CA LEU A 204 -8.28 13.62 6.89
C LEU A 204 -9.08 14.88 6.55
N THR A 205 -9.04 15.29 5.29
CA THR A 205 -9.94 16.30 4.72
C THR A 205 -11.04 15.59 3.93
N ALA A 206 -12.30 16.03 4.06
CA ALA A 206 -13.41 15.54 3.25
C ALA A 206 -13.98 16.68 2.40
N LYS A 207 -14.20 16.44 1.11
CA LYS A 207 -14.75 17.43 0.19
C LYS A 207 -15.68 16.80 -0.83
N GLY A 208 -16.86 17.40 -0.99
CA GLY A 208 -17.76 17.06 -2.07
C GLY A 208 -17.49 17.92 -3.30
N TYR A 209 -17.60 17.30 -4.47
CA TYR A 209 -17.45 17.96 -5.77
C TYR A 209 -18.75 17.91 -6.61
N GLY A 210 -19.82 17.32 -6.07
CA GLY A 210 -21.05 17.06 -6.83
C GLY A 210 -20.74 16.42 -8.17
N PHE A 211 -21.30 16.99 -9.25
CA PHE A 211 -21.05 16.56 -10.63
C PHE A 211 -20.08 17.48 -11.39
N SER A 212 -19.35 18.38 -10.71
CA SER A 212 -18.50 19.36 -11.40
C SER A 212 -17.21 18.77 -12.01
N VAL A 213 -16.84 17.55 -11.60
CA VAL A 213 -15.64 16.83 -12.07
C VAL A 213 -16.02 15.44 -12.57
N PRO A 214 -16.67 15.33 -13.75
CA PRO A 214 -17.00 14.05 -14.35
C PRO A 214 -15.75 13.39 -14.95
N VAL A 215 -15.68 12.07 -14.84
CA VAL A 215 -14.64 11.23 -15.47
C VAL A 215 -15.20 10.46 -16.68
N ALA A 216 -16.51 10.47 -16.86
CA ALA A 216 -17.20 9.81 -17.96
C ALA A 216 -18.46 10.57 -18.41
N ASP A 217 -19.00 10.22 -19.57
CA ASP A 217 -20.19 10.85 -20.13
C ASP A 217 -21.44 10.57 -19.27
N ASN A 218 -22.08 11.63 -18.78
CA ASN A 218 -23.31 11.52 -18.01
C ASN A 218 -24.54 11.11 -18.83
N LYS A 219 -24.44 11.07 -20.17
CA LYS A 219 -25.55 10.63 -21.03
C LYS A 219 -25.80 9.12 -20.93
N THR A 220 -24.78 8.32 -20.65
CA THR A 220 -24.90 6.85 -20.56
C THR A 220 -25.08 6.39 -19.10
N ALA A 221 -25.72 5.23 -18.91
CA ALA A 221 -25.89 4.68 -17.56
C ALA A 221 -24.53 4.29 -16.95
N GLU A 222 -23.65 3.77 -17.79
CA GLU A 222 -22.30 3.35 -17.47
C GLU A 222 -21.44 4.55 -17.04
N GLY A 223 -21.49 5.66 -17.79
CA GLY A 223 -20.72 6.86 -17.45
C GLY A 223 -21.25 7.56 -16.18
N ARG A 224 -22.57 7.55 -15.95
CA ARG A 224 -23.12 7.99 -14.65
C ARG A 224 -22.64 7.10 -13.50
N ALA A 225 -22.57 5.78 -13.69
CA ALA A 225 -22.02 4.89 -12.67
C ALA A 225 -20.55 5.19 -12.36
N GLN A 226 -19.73 5.46 -13.39
CA GLN A 226 -18.34 5.87 -13.20
C GLN A 226 -18.21 7.23 -12.48
N ASN A 227 -19.11 8.18 -12.73
CA ASN A 227 -19.08 9.49 -12.07
C ASN A 227 -19.49 9.43 -10.59
N ARG A 228 -20.36 8.49 -10.20
CA ARG A 228 -20.70 8.22 -8.79
C ARG A 228 -19.56 7.44 -8.11
N ARG A 229 -18.55 8.16 -7.67
CA ARG A 229 -17.33 7.57 -7.11
C ARG A 229 -16.81 8.33 -5.90
N THR A 230 -15.96 7.65 -5.14
CA THR A 230 -15.15 8.24 -4.09
C THR A 230 -13.68 8.13 -4.50
N GLU A 231 -12.97 9.24 -4.45
CA GLU A 231 -11.51 9.28 -4.66
C GLU A 231 -10.80 9.67 -3.36
N VAL A 232 -9.55 9.26 -3.24
CA VAL A 232 -8.64 9.67 -2.18
C VAL A 232 -7.41 10.26 -2.84
N LYS A 233 -7.04 11.47 -2.45
CA LYS A 233 -5.85 12.17 -2.92
C LYS A 233 -4.88 12.40 -1.77
N ILE A 234 -3.61 12.03 -1.95
CA ILE A 234 -2.54 12.37 -1.02
C ILE A 234 -2.24 13.87 -1.13
N LEU A 235 -2.19 14.55 0.02
CA LEU A 235 -1.86 15.96 0.16
C LEU A 235 -0.36 16.09 0.43
N GLU A 236 0.27 17.06 -0.23
CA GLU A 236 1.67 17.45 0.00
C GLU A 236 1.82 18.36 1.23
#